data_AF-A0A8J2KV24-F1
#
_entry.id   AF-A0A8J2KV24-F1
#
_cell.length_a   1.000
_cell.length_b   1.000
_cell.length_c   1.000
_cell.angle_alpha   90.00
_cell.angle_beta   90.00
_cell.angle_gamma   90.00
#
_symmetry.space_group_name_H-M   'P 1'
#
loop_
_entity.id
_entity.type
_entity.pdbx_description
1 polymer ?
#
loop_
_entity_poly.entity_id
_entity_poly.type
_entity_poly.pdbx_seq_one_letter_code
_entity_poly.pdbx_strand_id
1 'polypeptide(L)'
;MHILGHSLIGFAHDPENRHRESSGVMADPGTSMRDPVFYRWHKFVDDIFTRYKVSLQPYTQEQLSWQGIQVTSVGVQTPNERPNILVTHWTQSDADVGRGFDFGRNAATGGAIWVRFTHLNHRRFTYQINVTNSGQQAVSGTVRIFMAPRN
;
A
#
# COMPACT_ATOMS: atom_id res chain seq x y z
N MET A 1 12.74 17.20 -7.77
CA MET A 1 11.73 16.94 -8.82
C MET A 1 10.39 16.47 -8.26
N HIS A 2 10.31 15.37 -7.49
CA HIS A 2 9.03 14.81 -6.98
C HIS A 2 8.16 15.82 -6.19
N ILE A 3 8.70 16.43 -5.14
CA ILE A 3 7.95 17.38 -4.27
C ILE A 3 7.46 18.61 -5.07
N LEU A 4 8.31 19.19 -5.91
CA LEU A 4 7.93 20.33 -6.75
C LEU A 4 6.80 19.98 -7.73
N GLY A 5 6.74 18.74 -8.22
CA GLY A 5 5.64 18.29 -9.08
C GLY A 5 4.31 18.22 -8.34
N HIS A 6 4.30 17.81 -7.06
CA HIS A 6 3.11 17.88 -6.23
C HIS A 6 2.60 19.31 -6.08
N SER A 7 3.50 20.26 -5.79
CA SER A 7 3.15 21.69 -5.70
C SER A 7 2.64 22.23 -7.04
N LEU A 8 3.32 21.93 -8.15
CA LEU A 8 2.94 22.41 -9.48
C LEU A 8 1.53 21.93 -9.88
N ILE A 9 1.20 20.66 -9.62
CA ILE A 9 -0.14 20.13 -9.89
C ILE A 9 -1.17 20.74 -8.94
N GLY A 10 -0.84 20.85 -7.64
CA GLY A 10 -1.73 21.42 -6.63
C GLY A 10 -2.12 22.88 -6.90
N PHE A 11 -1.22 23.68 -7.48
CA PHE A 11 -1.45 25.08 -7.85
C PHE A 11 -1.81 25.30 -9.32
N ALA A 12 -2.03 24.23 -10.11
CA ALA A 12 -2.26 24.37 -11.55
C ALA A 12 -3.49 25.25 -11.92
N HIS A 13 -4.44 25.40 -11.00
CA HIS A 13 -5.62 26.24 -11.19
C HIS A 13 -5.37 27.74 -10.91
N ASP A 14 -4.36 28.09 -10.12
CA ASP A 14 -3.95 29.48 -9.85
C ASP A 14 -2.42 29.58 -9.67
N PRO A 15 -1.62 29.30 -10.72
CA PRO A 15 -0.17 29.15 -10.63
C PRO A 15 0.56 30.46 -10.30
N GLU A 16 -0.10 31.59 -10.53
CA GLU A 16 0.44 32.93 -10.27
C GLU A 16 -0.25 33.64 -9.08
N ASN A 17 -1.12 32.93 -8.36
CA ASN A 17 -1.86 33.47 -7.21
C ASN A 17 -2.69 34.74 -7.53
N ARG A 18 -3.24 34.83 -8.76
CA ARG A 18 -4.05 35.96 -9.21
C ARG A 18 -5.45 35.93 -8.59
N HIS A 19 -5.93 34.73 -8.25
CA HIS A 19 -7.25 34.51 -7.69
C HIS A 19 -7.23 34.29 -6.17
N ARG A 20 -6.04 34.12 -5.57
CA ARG A 20 -5.82 33.88 -4.14
C ARG A 20 -6.45 32.57 -3.66
N GLU A 21 -6.45 31.58 -4.55
CA GLU A 21 -6.98 30.26 -4.26
C GLU A 21 -5.96 29.39 -3.50
N SER A 22 -6.46 28.46 -2.70
CA SER A 22 -5.62 27.51 -1.95
C SER A 22 -5.23 26.33 -2.83
N SER A 23 -4.15 25.63 -2.49
CA SER A 23 -3.72 24.44 -3.22
C SER A 23 -4.78 23.33 -3.24
N GLY A 24 -4.89 22.61 -4.35
CA GLY A 24 -5.66 21.37 -4.42
C GLY A 24 -5.00 20.21 -3.64
N VAL A 25 -5.71 19.08 -3.57
CA VAL A 25 -5.32 17.90 -2.75
C VAL A 25 -3.93 17.34 -3.08
N MET A 26 -3.42 17.58 -4.30
CA MET A 26 -2.09 17.11 -4.70
C MET A 26 -0.94 17.72 -3.90
N ALA A 27 -1.13 18.87 -3.25
CA ALA A 27 -0.11 19.53 -2.44
C ALA A 27 -0.01 18.98 -1.00
N ASP A 28 -0.98 18.19 -0.53
CA ASP A 28 -1.02 17.66 0.83
C ASP A 28 -0.88 16.12 0.83
N PRO A 29 0.13 15.53 1.50
CA PRO A 29 0.30 14.08 1.56
C PRO A 29 -0.89 13.34 2.18
N GLY A 30 -1.67 13.97 3.08
CA GLY A 30 -2.86 13.38 3.69
C GLY A 30 -4.06 13.24 2.73
N THR A 31 -4.03 13.91 1.58
CA THR A 31 -5.14 13.92 0.61
C THR A 31 -4.74 13.59 -0.82
N SER A 32 -3.45 13.73 -1.17
CA SER A 32 -2.95 13.57 -2.54
C SER A 32 -3.31 12.26 -3.23
N MET A 33 -3.29 11.12 -2.52
CA MET A 33 -3.67 9.81 -3.07
C MET A 33 -5.13 9.71 -3.53
N ARG A 34 -5.98 10.70 -3.18
CA ARG A 34 -7.39 10.76 -3.61
C ARG A 34 -7.55 11.25 -5.05
N ASP A 35 -6.55 11.95 -5.59
CA ASP A 35 -6.57 12.45 -6.96
C ASP A 35 -5.98 11.40 -7.92
N PRO A 36 -6.68 10.98 -8.98
CA PRO A 36 -6.13 10.06 -9.98
C PRO A 36 -4.79 10.51 -10.61
N VAL A 37 -4.52 11.81 -10.67
CA VAL A 37 -3.24 12.34 -11.19
C VAL A 37 -2.05 11.94 -10.32
N PHE A 38 -2.26 11.65 -9.03
CA PHE A 38 -1.23 11.13 -8.12
C PHE A 38 -0.55 9.91 -8.71
N TYR A 39 -1.34 8.94 -9.20
CA TYR A 39 -0.82 7.69 -9.74
C TYR A 39 -0.10 7.91 -11.08
N ARG A 40 -0.52 8.88 -11.88
CA ARG A 40 0.19 9.26 -13.12
C ARG A 40 1.54 9.90 -12.81
N TRP A 41 1.59 10.82 -11.85
CA TRP A 41 2.83 11.46 -11.41
C TRP A 41 3.80 10.46 -10.79
N HIS A 42 3.29 9.59 -9.90
CA HIS A 42 4.10 8.54 -9.29
C HIS A 42 4.56 7.49 -10.30
N LYS A 43 3.78 7.20 -11.35
CA LYS A 43 4.25 6.33 -12.43
C LYS A 43 5.42 6.94 -13.21
N PHE A 44 5.36 8.24 -13.51
CA PHE A 44 6.48 8.94 -14.13
C PHE A 44 7.75 8.88 -13.24
N VAL A 45 7.61 9.08 -11.93
CA VAL A 45 8.72 8.97 -10.99
C VAL A 45 9.24 7.54 -10.90
N ASP A 46 8.35 6.54 -10.86
CA ASP A 46 8.69 5.12 -10.90
C ASP A 46 9.44 4.72 -12.18
N ASP A 47 9.11 5.31 -13.33
CA ASP A 47 9.83 5.06 -14.58
C ASP A 47 11.30 5.52 -14.50
N ILE A 48 11.60 6.58 -13.76
CA ILE A 48 12.99 7.02 -13.50
C ILE A 48 13.73 5.94 -12.70
N PHE A 49 13.11 5.43 -11.62
CA PHE A 49 13.70 4.36 -10.82
C PHE A 49 13.84 3.06 -11.62
N THR A 50 12.85 2.73 -12.43
CA THR A 50 12.87 1.55 -13.30
C THR A 50 14.01 1.64 -14.32
N ARG A 51 14.23 2.79 -14.96
CA ARG A 51 15.38 3.00 -15.87
C ARG A 51 16.71 2.75 -15.18
N TYR A 52 16.86 3.25 -13.96
CA TYR A 52 18.06 2.97 -13.16
C TYR A 52 18.17 1.48 -12.82
N LYS A 53 17.10 0.84 -12.34
CA LYS A 53 17.10 -0.60 -12.01
C LYS A 53 17.44 -1.49 -13.20
N VAL A 54 16.98 -1.15 -14.40
CA VAL A 54 17.30 -1.87 -15.65
C VAL A 54 18.77 -1.74 -16.04
N SER A 55 19.47 -0.67 -15.61
CA SER A 55 20.91 -0.51 -15.84
C SER A 55 21.79 -1.37 -14.93
N LEU A 56 21.22 -1.95 -13.86
CA LEU A 56 21.94 -2.81 -12.94
C LEU A 56 22.15 -4.20 -13.57
N GLN A 57 23.24 -4.86 -13.16
CA GLN A 57 23.44 -6.25 -13.54
C GLN A 57 22.32 -7.12 -12.97
N PRO A 58 21.70 -8.00 -13.77
CA PRO A 58 20.76 -8.99 -13.27
C PRO A 58 21.40 -9.84 -12.17
N TYR A 59 20.60 -10.28 -11.20
CA TYR A 59 21.09 -11.20 -10.19
C TYR A 59 21.57 -12.51 -10.83
N THR A 60 22.74 -12.98 -10.41
CA THR A 60 23.27 -14.28 -10.85
C THR A 60 22.52 -15.42 -10.17
N GLN A 61 22.65 -16.64 -10.71
CA GLN A 61 22.05 -17.82 -10.10
C GLN A 61 22.53 -17.99 -8.65
N GLU A 62 23.82 -17.75 -8.38
CA GLU A 62 24.42 -17.88 -7.06
C GLU A 62 23.82 -16.87 -6.08
N GLN A 63 23.50 -15.66 -6.53
CA GLN A 63 22.88 -14.61 -5.71
C GLN A 63 21.41 -14.91 -5.35
N LEU A 64 20.73 -15.72 -6.16
CA LEU A 64 19.33 -16.10 -5.95
C LEU A 64 19.16 -17.49 -5.34
N SER A 65 20.12 -18.38 -5.57
CA SER A 65 20.04 -19.78 -5.16
C SER A 65 20.30 -19.95 -3.68
N TRP A 66 19.58 -20.90 -3.09
CA TRP A 66 19.89 -21.41 -1.76
C TRP A 66 20.04 -22.93 -1.84
N GLN A 67 21.29 -23.39 -1.89
CA GLN A 67 21.58 -24.81 -2.04
C GLN A 67 21.04 -25.63 -0.87
N GLY A 68 20.40 -26.77 -1.19
CA GLY A 68 19.82 -27.69 -0.22
C GLY A 68 18.46 -27.25 0.34
N ILE A 69 17.97 -26.06 -0.01
CA ILE A 69 16.65 -25.57 0.40
C ILE A 69 15.72 -25.56 -0.82
N GLN A 70 14.64 -26.34 -0.75
CA GLN A 70 13.66 -26.44 -1.82
C GLN A 70 12.26 -26.14 -1.29
N VAL A 71 11.59 -25.14 -1.87
CA VAL A 71 10.16 -24.93 -1.64
C VAL A 71 9.38 -25.96 -2.45
N THR A 72 8.66 -26.86 -1.77
CA THR A 72 7.94 -27.96 -2.41
C THR A 72 6.49 -27.62 -2.71
N SER A 73 5.87 -26.76 -1.90
CA SER A 73 4.53 -26.24 -2.18
C SER A 73 4.30 -24.90 -1.47
N VAL A 74 3.51 -24.04 -2.12
CA VAL A 74 2.97 -22.82 -1.53
C VAL A 74 1.46 -22.85 -1.70
N GLY A 75 0.72 -22.55 -0.64
CA GLY A 75 -0.72 -22.44 -0.68
C GLY A 75 -1.25 -21.40 0.29
N VAL A 76 -2.50 -21.01 0.08
CA VAL A 76 -3.26 -20.14 0.98
C VAL A 76 -4.51 -20.87 1.45
N GLN A 77 -4.78 -20.82 2.75
CA GLN A 77 -6.03 -21.32 3.32
C GLN A 77 -6.83 -20.17 3.91
N THR A 78 -8.06 -20.01 3.42
CA THR A 78 -9.07 -19.12 3.99
C THR A 78 -10.14 -20.01 4.67
N PRO A 79 -10.60 -19.71 5.90
CA PRO A 79 -11.62 -20.51 6.57
C PRO A 79 -12.90 -20.62 5.75
N ASN A 80 -13.45 -21.84 5.66
CA ASN A 80 -14.66 -22.18 4.90
C ASN A 80 -14.56 -21.94 3.38
N GLU A 81 -13.35 -21.84 2.84
CA GLU A 81 -13.11 -21.68 1.40
C GLU A 81 -12.23 -22.80 0.86
N ARG A 82 -12.29 -22.99 -0.46
CA ARG A 82 -11.35 -23.88 -1.16
C ARG A 82 -9.91 -23.36 -1.04
N PRO A 83 -8.90 -24.25 -1.14
CA PRO A 83 -7.50 -23.83 -1.16
C PRO A 83 -7.23 -22.78 -2.24
N ASN A 84 -6.34 -21.84 -1.94
CA ASN A 84 -5.88 -20.77 -2.82
C ASN A 84 -6.95 -19.75 -3.24
N ILE A 85 -7.98 -19.55 -2.40
CA ILE A 85 -8.99 -18.51 -2.59
C ILE A 85 -8.84 -17.41 -1.52
N LEU A 86 -8.72 -16.17 -1.99
CA LEU A 86 -8.80 -14.97 -1.17
C LEU A 86 -10.16 -14.32 -1.39
N VAL A 87 -10.84 -13.93 -0.30
CA VAL A 87 -12.18 -13.35 -0.36
C VAL A 87 -12.17 -11.94 0.19
N THR A 88 -12.61 -10.99 -0.64
CA THR A 88 -12.82 -9.59 -0.25
C THR A 88 -14.30 -9.29 -0.07
N HIS A 89 -14.60 -8.26 0.71
CA HIS A 89 -15.96 -7.79 0.97
C HIS A 89 -15.93 -6.33 1.45
N TRP A 90 -17.09 -5.69 1.47
CA TRP A 90 -17.26 -4.37 2.07
C TRP A 90 -17.55 -4.49 3.56
N THR A 91 -16.96 -3.60 4.36
CA THR A 91 -17.22 -3.47 5.79
C THR A 91 -17.53 -2.03 6.12
N GLN A 92 -18.47 -1.81 7.05
CA GLN A 92 -18.71 -0.50 7.65
C GLN A 92 -17.96 -0.39 8.96
N SER A 93 -17.26 0.73 9.15
CA SER A 93 -16.55 1.07 10.37
C SER A 93 -16.92 2.48 10.81
N ASP A 94 -16.87 2.72 12.12
CA ASP A 94 -17.17 4.01 12.74
C ASP A 94 -15.87 4.63 13.27
N ALA A 95 -15.64 5.92 13.01
CA ALA A 95 -14.52 6.69 13.56
C ALA A 95 -15.03 7.88 14.37
N ASP A 96 -14.46 8.08 15.56
CA ASP A 96 -14.74 9.26 16.39
C ASP A 96 -13.97 10.46 15.86
N VAL A 97 -14.67 11.41 15.26
CA VAL A 97 -14.11 12.66 14.74
C VAL A 97 -14.27 13.81 15.73
N GLY A 98 -14.84 13.59 16.91
CA GLY A 98 -15.15 14.64 17.87
C GLY A 98 -13.93 15.47 18.32
N ARG A 99 -12.74 14.87 18.32
CA ARG A 99 -11.47 15.56 18.65
C ARG A 99 -10.89 16.39 17.51
N GLY A 100 -11.33 16.17 16.27
CA GLY A 100 -10.80 16.82 15.07
C GLY A 100 -11.56 18.08 14.65
N PHE A 101 -12.66 18.40 15.34
CA PHE A 101 -13.54 19.51 15.01
C PHE A 101 -13.81 20.34 16.27
N ASP A 102 -13.58 21.64 16.16
CA ASP A 102 -14.04 22.58 17.18
C ASP A 102 -15.53 22.86 16.95
N PHE A 103 -16.37 22.25 17.78
CA PHE A 103 -17.82 22.46 17.79
C PHE A 103 -18.26 23.45 18.88
N GLY A 104 -17.35 24.24 19.46
CA GLY A 104 -17.65 25.06 20.65
C GLY A 104 -18.01 24.22 21.88
N ARG A 105 -17.58 22.95 21.89
CA ARG A 105 -17.85 21.96 22.96
C ARG A 105 -16.66 21.90 23.91
N ASN A 106 -16.93 21.76 25.21
CA ASN A 106 -15.89 21.60 26.24
C ASN A 106 -15.94 20.19 26.85
N ALA A 107 -15.04 19.87 27.78
CA ALA A 107 -15.00 18.56 28.43
C ALA A 107 -16.31 18.16 29.14
N ALA A 108 -17.21 19.11 29.41
CA ALA A 108 -18.52 18.87 30.02
C ALA A 108 -19.67 18.69 29.00
N THR A 109 -19.50 19.13 27.74
CA THR A 109 -20.53 19.08 26.67
C THR A 109 -20.10 18.32 25.42
N GLY A 110 -18.85 17.86 25.36
CA GLY A 110 -18.26 17.13 24.24
C GLY A 110 -18.31 15.62 24.45
N GLY A 111 -19.10 14.92 23.62
CA GLY A 111 -19.06 13.46 23.46
C GLY A 111 -18.50 13.06 22.11
N ALA A 112 -18.25 11.75 21.93
CA ALA A 112 -17.79 11.19 20.67
C ALA A 112 -18.76 11.52 19.53
N ILE A 113 -18.21 11.89 18.37
CA ILE A 113 -18.98 12.13 17.14
C ILE A 113 -18.55 11.08 16.14
N TRP A 114 -19.42 10.11 15.91
CA TRP A 114 -19.11 8.97 15.06
C TRP A 114 -19.45 9.26 13.60
N VAL A 115 -18.49 9.02 12.72
CA VAL A 115 -18.69 8.98 11.27
C VAL A 115 -18.59 7.54 10.82
N ARG A 116 -19.63 7.05 10.14
CA ARG A 116 -19.65 5.72 9.52
C ARG A 116 -19.16 5.81 8.08
N PHE A 117 -18.23 4.94 7.71
CA PHE A 117 -17.74 4.82 6.34
C PHE A 117 -17.62 3.35 5.93
N THR A 118 -17.68 3.11 4.61
CA THR A 118 -17.55 1.79 4.03
C THR A 118 -16.16 1.64 3.40
N HIS A 119 -15.47 0.54 3.68
CA HIS A 119 -14.13 0.27 3.14
C HIS A 119 -13.96 -1.20 2.74
N LEU A 120 -12.99 -1.45 1.86
CA LEU A 120 -12.63 -2.80 1.46
C LEU A 120 -12.05 -3.56 2.65
N ASN A 121 -12.37 -4.84 2.74
CA ASN A 121 -11.86 -5.75 3.75
C ASN A 121 -11.65 -7.14 3.12
N HIS A 122 -10.96 -8.03 3.84
CA HIS A 122 -10.75 -9.41 3.42
C HIS A 122 -10.97 -10.39 4.58
N ARG A 123 -11.34 -11.62 4.27
CA ARG A 123 -11.34 -12.69 5.29
C ARG A 123 -9.90 -13.01 5.70
N ARG A 124 -9.68 -13.33 6.97
CA ARG A 124 -8.36 -13.78 7.44
C ARG A 124 -7.97 -15.07 6.71
N PHE A 125 -6.69 -15.19 6.37
CA PHE A 125 -6.14 -16.36 5.69
C PHE A 125 -4.73 -16.65 6.21
N THR A 126 -4.21 -17.83 5.89
CA THR A 126 -2.87 -18.29 6.30
C THR A 126 -2.11 -18.82 5.11
N TYR A 127 -0.82 -18.49 5.00
CA TYR A 127 0.10 -19.10 4.05
C TYR A 127 0.60 -20.44 4.61
N GLN A 128 0.57 -21.48 3.79
CA GLN A 128 1.19 -22.77 4.06
C GLN A 128 2.31 -22.98 3.05
N ILE A 129 3.55 -23.01 3.55
CA ILE A 129 4.75 -23.13 2.73
C ILE A 129 5.51 -24.35 3.22
N ASN A 130 5.58 -25.39 2.38
CA ASN A 130 6.37 -26.57 2.67
C ASN A 130 7.76 -26.40 2.06
N VAL A 131 8.78 -26.62 2.88
CA VAL A 131 10.18 -26.46 2.52
C VAL A 131 10.94 -27.70 2.95
N THR A 132 11.71 -28.27 2.03
CA THR A 132 12.65 -29.35 2.31
C THR A 132 14.04 -28.76 2.51
N ASN A 133 14.69 -29.13 3.61
CA ASN A 133 16.11 -28.89 3.85
C ASN A 133 16.86 -30.22 3.73
N SER A 134 17.67 -30.39 2.69
CA SER A 134 18.51 -31.57 2.49
C SER A 134 19.89 -31.45 3.14
N GLY A 135 20.17 -30.34 3.81
CA GLY A 135 21.39 -30.13 4.59
C GLY A 135 21.35 -30.89 5.92
N GLN A 136 22.51 -31.08 6.53
CA GLN A 136 22.63 -31.77 7.82
C GLN A 136 22.34 -30.88 9.03
N GLN A 137 22.21 -29.57 8.83
CA GLN A 137 22.03 -28.58 9.90
C GLN A 137 20.74 -27.78 9.69
N ALA A 138 20.15 -27.35 10.80
CA ALA A 138 19.07 -26.37 10.78
C ALA A 138 19.60 -25.03 10.25
N VAL A 139 18.80 -24.36 9.42
CA VAL A 139 19.13 -23.06 8.84
C VAL A 139 18.04 -22.05 9.13
N SER A 140 18.39 -20.76 9.14
CA SER A 140 17.45 -19.65 9.27
C SER A 140 17.35 -18.90 7.95
N GLY A 141 16.13 -18.53 7.55
CA GLY A 141 15.83 -17.94 6.25
C GLY A 141 14.80 -16.84 6.30
N THR A 142 14.87 -15.94 5.31
CA THR A 142 13.83 -14.93 5.10
C THR A 142 12.83 -15.42 4.07
N VAL A 143 11.59 -15.63 4.48
CA VAL A 143 10.47 -15.87 3.55
C VAL A 143 10.04 -14.53 2.95
N ARG A 144 10.10 -14.39 1.63
CA ARG A 144 9.67 -13.19 0.88
C ARG A 144 8.49 -13.57 -0.01
N ILE A 145 7.30 -13.02 0.27
CA ILE A 145 6.06 -13.33 -0.46
C ILE A 145 5.65 -12.11 -1.29
N PHE A 146 5.39 -12.33 -2.58
CA PHE A 146 4.91 -11.31 -3.51
C PHE A 146 3.65 -11.82 -4.22
N MET A 147 2.80 -10.90 -4.68
CA MET A 147 1.62 -11.22 -5.48
C MET A 147 1.56 -10.31 -6.70
N ALA A 148 1.13 -10.87 -7.83
CA ALA A 148 0.91 -10.14 -9.07
C ALA A 148 -0.31 -10.72 -9.79
N PRO A 149 -1.06 -9.90 -10.56
CA PRO A 149 -2.02 -10.42 -11.52
C PRO A 149 -1.35 -11.37 -12.51
N ARG A 150 -2.07 -12.41 -12.96
CA ARG A 150 -1.56 -13.34 -13.97
C ARG A 150 -1.65 -12.80 -15.39
N ASN A 151 -2.69 -12.00 -15.67
CA ASN A 151 -3.06 -11.51 -16.99
C ASN A 151 -3.10 -9.98 -16.98
#